data_AF-A0A9Q1AYL9-F1
#
_entry.id   AF-A0A9Q1AYL9-F1
#
_cell.length_a   1.000
_cell.length_b   1.000
_cell.length_c   1.000
_cell.angle_alpha   90.00
_cell.angle_beta   90.00
_cell.angle_gamma   90.00
#
_symmetry.space_group_name_H-M   'P 1'
#
loop_
_entity.id
_entity.type
_entity.pdbx_description
1 polymer ?
#
loop_
_entity_poly.entity_id
_entity_poly.type
_entity_poly.pdbx_seq_one_letter_code
_entity_poly.pdbx_strand_id
1 'polypeptide(L)'
;MFLADDCSTEASGGSLRGMTRRTYTRVRFDLLESMNRYGCFHNLPYQDRSCICGATRIEDTAHISFDCELYTALRQSHLSKLMVKIAHWNTNFQLDFLLNSSKVQVVRGVANFVCKAAR
;
A
#
# COMPACT_ATOMS: atom_id res chain seq x y z
N MET A 1 9.94 21.39 5.97
CA MET A 1 8.53 21.72 6.26
C MET A 1 7.69 20.53 5.82
N PHE A 2 7.42 19.60 6.74
CA PHE A 2 6.67 18.38 6.44
C PHE A 2 5.20 18.68 6.70
N LEU A 3 4.37 18.65 5.65
CA LEU A 3 2.92 18.66 5.80
C LEU A 3 2.52 17.29 6.35
N ALA A 4 2.23 17.25 7.65
CA ALA A 4 1.37 16.24 8.22
C ALA A 4 -0.03 16.48 7.62
N ASP A 5 -0.36 15.75 6.56
CA ASP A 5 -1.74 15.66 6.10
C ASP A 5 -2.38 14.50 6.86
N ASP A 6 -3.12 14.88 7.90
CA ASP A 6 -3.94 14.01 8.73
C ASP A 6 -4.84 13.14 7.84
N CYS A 7 -4.64 11.82 7.92
CA CYS A 7 -5.58 10.86 7.37
C CYS A 7 -6.79 10.69 8.31
N SER A 8 -7.27 11.77 8.93
CA SER A 8 -8.39 11.71 9.87
C SER A 8 -9.31 12.90 9.65
N THR A 9 -10.55 12.56 9.28
CA THR A 9 -11.76 13.39 9.31
C THR A 9 -12.02 14.21 8.04
N GLU A 10 -12.76 13.64 7.08
CA GLU A 10 -13.82 14.38 6.37
C GLU A 10 -14.99 13.44 6.07
N ALA A 11 -15.89 13.36 7.05
CA ALA A 11 -17.29 13.06 6.81
C ALA A 11 -17.95 14.29 6.16
N SER A 12 -17.67 14.56 4.89
CA SER A 12 -18.39 15.57 4.10
C SER A 12 -17.91 15.55 2.66
N GLY A 13 -18.63 14.85 1.77
CA GLY A 13 -18.80 15.16 0.33
C GLY A 13 -17.61 15.50 -0.58
N GLY A 14 -16.37 15.51 -0.10
CA GLY A 14 -15.16 15.89 -0.80
C GLY A 14 -14.68 14.75 -1.66
N SER A 15 -14.47 15.04 -2.94
CA SER A 15 -14.22 14.11 -4.03
C SER A 15 -13.30 12.93 -3.65
N LEU A 16 -13.92 11.79 -3.33
CA LEU A 16 -13.33 10.45 -3.25
C LEU A 16 -12.48 10.09 -4.49
N ARG A 17 -12.52 10.85 -5.59
CA ARG A 17 -11.63 10.66 -6.74
C ARG A 17 -10.22 11.22 -6.53
N GLY A 18 -10.05 12.33 -5.82
CA GLY A 18 -8.75 13.00 -5.67
C GLY A 18 -7.81 12.27 -4.72
N MET A 19 -8.34 11.89 -3.55
CA MET A 19 -7.59 11.20 -2.49
C MET A 19 -7.16 9.79 -2.92
N THR A 20 -8.06 9.03 -3.56
CA THR A 20 -7.74 7.69 -4.07
C THR A 20 -6.66 7.74 -5.15
N ARG A 21 -6.65 8.77 -6.02
CA ARG A 21 -5.63 8.91 -7.07
C ARG A 21 -4.26 9.24 -6.49
N ARG A 22 -4.17 10.17 -5.53
CA ARG A 22 -2.89 10.56 -4.89
C ARG A 22 -2.29 9.40 -4.08
N THR A 23 -3.09 8.69 -3.30
CA THR A 23 -2.62 7.49 -2.57
C THR A 23 -2.20 6.41 -3.55
N TYR A 24 -3.02 6.07 -4.55
CA TYR A 24 -2.67 5.05 -5.52
C TYR A 24 -1.41 5.40 -6.34
N THR A 25 -1.18 6.69 -6.62
CA THR A 25 0.09 7.16 -7.18
C THR A 25 1.26 6.93 -6.22
N ARG A 26 1.12 7.20 -4.91
CA ARG A 26 2.17 6.88 -3.91
C ARG A 26 2.45 5.38 -3.82
N VAL A 27 1.41 4.54 -3.92
CA VAL A 27 1.55 3.06 -4.01
C VAL A 27 2.38 2.66 -5.22
N ARG A 28 2.11 3.27 -6.39
CA ARG A 28 2.92 3.04 -7.61
C ARG A 28 4.38 3.46 -7.48
N PHE A 29 4.72 4.27 -6.48
CA PHE A 29 6.08 4.73 -6.22
C PHE A 29 6.71 4.08 -4.96
N ASP A 30 6.10 3.02 -4.41
CA ASP A 30 6.57 2.30 -3.22
C ASP A 30 6.86 3.18 -1.99
N LEU A 31 6.11 4.27 -1.83
CA LEU A 31 6.26 5.16 -0.69
C LEU A 31 5.31 4.76 0.44
N LEU A 32 5.61 3.66 1.13
CA LEU A 32 4.99 3.38 2.43
C LEU A 32 5.55 4.35 3.47
N GLU A 33 4.63 5.05 4.15
CA GLU A 33 4.98 6.19 4.99
C GLU A 33 5.67 5.77 6.29
N SER A 34 5.28 4.63 6.86
CA SER A 34 5.92 4.00 8.03
C SER A 34 7.42 3.78 7.80
N MET A 35 7.78 3.25 6.64
CA MET A 35 9.15 2.87 6.30
C MET A 35 10.00 4.01 5.77
N ASN A 36 9.39 4.97 5.07
CA ASN A 36 10.07 6.23 4.81
C ASN A 36 10.39 6.97 6.10
N ARG A 37 9.47 7.02 7.07
CA ARG A 37 9.73 7.67 8.36
C ARG A 37 10.81 6.95 9.15
N TYR A 38 10.74 5.62 9.29
CA TYR A 38 11.76 4.84 10.00
C TYR A 38 13.13 4.94 9.33
N GLY A 39 13.19 4.70 8.01
CA GLY A 39 14.43 4.78 7.25
C GLY A 39 15.04 6.17 7.27
N CYS A 40 14.25 7.24 7.13
CA CYS A 40 14.75 8.61 7.25
C CYS A 40 15.23 8.93 8.67
N PHE A 41 14.52 8.47 9.71
CA PHE A 41 14.93 8.69 11.09
C PHE A 41 16.28 8.01 11.40
N HIS A 42 16.51 6.81 10.85
CA HIS A 42 17.75 6.05 11.03
C HIS A 42 18.80 6.28 9.94
N ASN A 43 18.59 7.21 9.01
CA ASN A 43 19.45 7.46 7.84
C ASN A 43 19.77 6.20 7.00
N LEU A 44 18.81 5.28 6.89
CA LEU A 44 18.96 4.06 6.11
C LEU A 44 18.66 4.31 4.62
N PRO A 45 19.54 3.88 3.70
CA PRO A 45 19.23 3.88 2.27
C PRO A 45 18.04 2.94 2.01
N TYR A 46 17.30 3.19 0.92
CA TYR A 46 16.04 2.49 0.65
C TYR A 46 16.17 0.96 0.69
N GLN A 47 17.25 0.41 0.14
CA GLN A 47 17.51 -1.03 0.14
C GLN A 47 17.66 -1.66 1.55
N ASP A 48 18.00 -0.85 2.56
CA ASP A 48 18.25 -1.33 3.92
C ASP A 48 17.02 -1.14 4.82
N ARG A 49 15.93 -0.61 4.26
CA ARG A 49 14.64 -0.44 4.95
C ARG A 49 13.89 -1.77 4.92
N SER A 50 14.31 -2.67 5.80
CA SER A 50 13.67 -3.98 5.99
C SER A 50 12.33 -3.86 6.73
N CYS A 51 11.35 -4.64 6.30
CA CYS A 51 10.10 -4.79 7.01
C CYS A 51 10.33 -5.37 8.40
N ILE A 52 9.58 -4.84 9.38
CA ILE A 52 9.63 -5.29 10.77
C ILE A 52 8.99 -6.67 11.00
N CYS A 53 8.42 -7.29 9.96
CA CYS A 53 7.86 -8.64 10.02
C CYS A 53 8.91 -9.74 10.25
N GLY A 54 10.21 -9.41 10.21
CA GLY A 54 11.29 -10.36 10.44
C GLY A 54 11.70 -11.16 9.20
N ALA A 55 11.04 -10.97 8.06
CA ALA A 55 11.36 -11.69 6.82
C ALA A 55 12.63 -11.18 6.11
N THR A 56 13.32 -10.16 6.64
CA THR A 56 14.51 -9.51 6.04
C THR A 56 14.29 -8.99 4.61
N ARG A 57 13.04 -8.75 4.23
CA ARG A 57 12.64 -8.19 2.94
C ARG A 57 12.37 -6.71 3.07
N ILE A 58 12.56 -5.97 1.98
CA ILE A 58 12.12 -4.59 1.89
C ILE A 58 10.60 -4.56 2.05
N GLU A 59 10.10 -3.62 2.85
CA GLU A 59 8.66 -3.39 2.97
C GLU A 59 8.20 -2.56 1.76
N ASP A 60 8.05 -3.23 0.63
CA ASP A 60 7.50 -2.67 -0.59
C ASP A 60 6.03 -3.09 -0.77
N THR A 61 5.37 -2.54 -1.80
CA THR A 61 3.98 -2.87 -2.07
C THR A 61 3.77 -4.36 -2.30
N ALA A 62 4.75 -5.06 -2.88
CA ALA A 62 4.67 -6.50 -3.10
C ALA A 62 4.68 -7.27 -1.80
N HIS A 63 5.63 -6.99 -0.93
CA HIS A 63 5.75 -7.64 0.35
C HIS A 63 4.47 -7.45 1.17
N ILE A 64 3.95 -6.23 1.29
CA ILE A 64 2.74 -6.00 2.09
C ILE A 64 1.47 -6.57 1.44
N SER A 65 1.41 -6.64 0.11
CA SER A 65 0.22 -7.10 -0.64
C SER A 65 0.13 -8.61 -0.79
N PHE A 66 1.21 -9.35 -0.61
CA PHE A 66 1.22 -10.80 -0.81
C PHE A 66 1.72 -11.58 0.42
N ASP A 67 2.83 -11.15 1.02
CA ASP A 67 3.64 -12.04 1.86
C ASP A 67 3.69 -11.63 3.35
N CYS A 68 3.58 -10.35 3.65
CA CYS A 68 3.87 -9.83 4.99
C CYS A 68 2.81 -10.26 6.00
N GLU A 69 3.18 -11.04 7.02
CA GLU A 69 2.22 -11.58 8.00
C GLU A 69 1.49 -10.47 8.79
N LEU A 70 2.17 -9.36 9.07
CA LEU A 70 1.62 -8.19 9.77
C LEU A 70 0.40 -7.59 9.08
N TYR A 71 0.34 -7.69 7.75
CA TYR A 71 -0.74 -7.11 6.95
C TYR A 71 -1.83 -8.12 6.59
N THR A 72 -1.81 -9.36 7.11
CA THR A 72 -2.75 -10.42 6.74
C THR A 72 -4.21 -10.04 6.93
N ALA A 73 -4.58 -9.54 8.11
CA ALA A 73 -5.96 -9.12 8.40
C ALA A 73 -6.41 -7.96 7.50
N LEU A 74 -5.49 -7.05 7.20
CA LEU A 74 -5.76 -5.88 6.36
C LEU A 74 -5.93 -6.29 4.88
N ARG A 75 -5.08 -7.19 4.38
CA ARG A 75 -5.22 -7.81 3.05
C ARG A 75 -6.54 -8.54 2.93
N GLN A 76 -6.92 -9.33 3.93
CA GLN A 76 -8.18 -10.06 3.90
C GLN A 76 -9.39 -9.11 3.83
N SER A 77 -9.33 -7.98 4.52
CA SER A 77 -10.42 -7.00 4.55
C SER A 77 -10.56 -6.20 3.24
N HIS A 78 -9.45 -5.94 2.54
CA HIS A 78 -9.42 -4.97 1.43
C HIS A 78 -9.06 -5.57 0.06
N LEU A 79 -8.30 -6.67 0.04
CA LEU A 79 -7.77 -7.28 -1.19
C LEU A 79 -8.29 -8.70 -1.44
N SER A 80 -8.77 -9.45 -0.45
CA SER A 80 -9.16 -10.87 -0.59
C SER A 80 -10.01 -11.17 -1.83
N LYS A 81 -11.09 -10.41 -2.03
CA LYS A 81 -12.00 -10.59 -3.19
C LYS A 81 -11.31 -10.35 -4.54
N LEU A 82 -10.29 -9.49 -4.57
CA LEU A 82 -9.48 -9.26 -5.76
C LEU A 82 -8.46 -10.37 -5.93
N MET A 83 -7.76 -10.75 -4.86
CA MET A 83 -6.74 -11.80 -4.87
C MET A 83 -7.29 -13.15 -5.31
N VAL A 84 -8.50 -13.53 -4.86
CA VAL A 84 -9.16 -14.77 -5.32
C VAL A 84 -9.34 -14.79 -6.84
N LYS A 85 -9.66 -13.66 -7.46
CA LYS A 85 -9.88 -13.57 -8.92
C LYS A 85 -8.60 -13.71 -9.73
N ILE A 86 -7.47 -13.29 -9.15
CA ILE A 86 -6.17 -13.28 -9.82
C ILE A 86 -5.22 -14.35 -9.26
N ALA A 87 -5.70 -15.24 -8.39
CA ALA A 87 -4.87 -16.20 -7.66
C ALA A 87 -4.06 -17.14 -8.58
N HIS A 88 -4.58 -17.41 -9.78
CA HIS A 88 -3.93 -18.26 -10.79
C HIS A 88 -2.84 -17.52 -11.60
N TRP A 89 -2.70 -16.21 -11.43
CA TRP A 89 -1.68 -15.42 -12.12
C TRP A 89 -0.35 -15.51 -11.39
N ASN A 90 0.75 -15.39 -12.11
CA ASN A 90 2.07 -15.19 -11.50
C ASN A 90 2.09 -13.88 -10.70
N THR A 91 2.82 -13.85 -9.59
CA THR A 91 2.97 -12.68 -8.69
C THR A 91 3.30 -11.39 -9.44
N ASN A 92 4.14 -11.42 -10.48
CA ASN A 92 4.48 -10.24 -11.27
C ASN A 92 3.27 -9.67 -12.02
N PHE A 93 2.40 -10.54 -12.59
CA PHE A 93 1.16 -10.10 -13.23
C PHE A 93 0.11 -9.66 -12.22
N GLN A 94 0.08 -10.28 -11.04
CA GLN A 94 -0.79 -9.83 -9.94
C GLN A 94 -0.40 -8.43 -9.49
N LEU A 95 0.91 -8.18 -9.30
CA LEU A 95 1.47 -6.88 -8.96
C LEU A 95 1.16 -5.83 -10.01
N ASP A 96 1.46 -6.12 -11.28
CA ASP A 96 1.16 -5.22 -12.39
C ASP A 96 -0.32 -4.88 -12.43
N PHE A 97 -1.20 -5.87 -12.24
CA PHE A 97 -2.64 -5.61 -12.15
C PHE A 97 -3.02 -4.73 -10.97
N LEU A 98 -2.51 -5.00 -9.77
CA LEU A 98 -2.82 -4.19 -8.58
C LEU A 98 -2.32 -2.74 -8.69
N LEU A 99 -1.20 -2.52 -9.37
CA LEU A 99 -0.57 -1.20 -9.49
C LEU A 99 -1.06 -0.44 -10.72
N ASN A 100 -1.25 -1.12 -11.85
CA ASN A 100 -1.53 -0.50 -13.15
C ASN A 100 -2.99 -0.62 -13.62
N SER A 101 -3.89 -1.21 -12.83
CA SER A 101 -5.32 -1.26 -13.20
C SER A 101 -5.97 0.12 -13.30
N SER A 102 -6.84 0.27 -14.30
CA SER A 102 -7.80 1.38 -14.43
C SER A 102 -9.17 1.05 -13.80
N LYS A 103 -9.37 -0.19 -13.32
CA LYS A 103 -10.65 -0.62 -12.74
C LYS A 103 -10.84 0.04 -11.38
N VAL A 104 -11.91 0.84 -11.24
CA VAL A 104 -12.22 1.62 -10.04
C VAL A 104 -12.22 0.77 -8.76
N GLN A 105 -12.71 -0.47 -8.83
CA GLN A 105 -12.72 -1.36 -7.66
C GLN A 105 -11.31 -1.79 -7.22
N VAL A 106 -10.39 -2.01 -8.16
CA VAL A 106 -9.00 -2.36 -7.87
C VAL A 106 -8.30 -1.15 -7.25
N VAL A 107 -8.40 0.00 -7.92
CA VAL A 107 -7.81 1.26 -7.47
C VAL A 107 -8.26 1.62 -6.05
N ARG A 108 -9.56 1.51 -5.76
CA ARG A 108 -10.10 1.77 -4.41
C ARG A 108 -9.64 0.73 -3.39
N GLY A 109 -9.63 -0.55 -3.73
CA GLY A 109 -9.19 -1.61 -2.83
C GLY A 109 -7.75 -1.43 -2.39
N VAL A 110 -6.85 -1.22 -3.36
CA VAL A 110 -5.41 -1.01 -3.13
C VAL A 110 -5.16 0.31 -2.39
N ALA A 111 -5.80 1.42 -2.79
CA ALA A 111 -5.63 2.68 -2.08
C ALA A 111 -6.11 2.61 -0.62
N ASN A 112 -7.25 1.97 -0.35
CA ASN A 112 -7.75 1.81 1.02
C ASN A 112 -6.83 0.91 1.86
N PHE A 113 -6.33 -0.18 1.26
CA PHE A 113 -5.35 -1.06 1.89
C PHE A 113 -4.10 -0.27 2.28
N VAL A 114 -3.48 0.46 1.34
CA VAL A 114 -2.25 1.18 1.64
C VAL A 114 -2.45 2.38 2.57
N CYS A 115 -3.56 3.13 2.44
CA CYS A 115 -3.88 4.20 3.39
C CYS A 115 -3.98 3.69 4.84
N LYS A 116 -4.37 2.44 5.05
CA LYS A 116 -4.42 1.83 6.39
C LYS A 116 -3.11 1.17 6.78
N ALA A 117 -2.36 0.64 5.82
CA ALA A 117 -1.03 0.07 6.06
C ALA A 117 0.01 1.16 6.43
N ALA A 118 -0.18 2.38 5.92
CA ALA A 118 0.71 3.52 6.17
C ALA A 118 0.43 4.27 7.49
N ARG A 119 -0.58 3.86 8.26
CA ARG A 119 -0.90 4.42 9.58
C ARG A 119 -0.27 3.57 10.68
#